data_AF-M5RTN2-F1
#
_entry.id   AF-M5RTN2-F1
#
_cell.length_a   1.000
_cell.length_b   1.000
_cell.length_c   1.000
_cell.angle_alpha   90.00
_cell.angle_beta   90.00
_cell.angle_gamma   90.00
#
_symmetry.space_group_name_H-M   'P 1'
#
loop_
_entity.id
_entity.type
_entity.pdbx_description
1 polymer ?
#
loop_
_entity_poly.entity_id
_entity_poly.type
_entity_poly.pdbx_seq_one_letter_code
_entity_poly.pdbx_strand_id
1 'polypeptide(L)' 'QERLDEFLQVYAVEKTKIEARRNGYSVTEQSLKDGSIKLSLTSGAG' A
#
# COMPACT_ATOMS: atom_id res chain seq x y z
N GLN A 1 19.17 9.11 -4.69
CA GLN A 1 19.10 7.80 -3.98
C GLN A 1 17.89 6.98 -4.46
N GLU A 2 17.50 7.06 -5.75
CA GLU A 2 16.22 6.58 -6.29
C GLU A 2 15.90 5.11 -6.00
N ARG A 3 16.90 4.23 -6.05
CA ARG A 3 16.72 2.79 -5.72
C ARG A 3 16.32 2.54 -4.27
N LEU A 4 16.77 3.38 -3.33
CA LEU A 4 16.37 3.28 -1.93
C LEU A 4 14.91 3.71 -1.77
N ASP A 5 14.51 4.78 -2.48
CA ASP A 5 13.15 5.31 -2.42
C ASP A 5 12.15 4.32 -3.03
N GLU A 6 12.49 3.68 -4.16
CA GLU A 6 11.73 2.57 -4.76
C GLU A 6 11.58 1.39 -3.79
N PHE A 7 12.68 0.99 -3.13
CA PHE A 7 12.66 -0.10 -2.16
C PHE A 7 11.76 0.22 -0.97
N LEU A 8 11.86 1.44 -0.42
CA LEU A 8 11.03 1.89 0.70
C LEU A 8 9.56 1.96 0.31
N GLN A 9 9.24 2.41 -0.91
CA GLN A 9 7.89 2.47 -1.42
C GLN A 9 7.25 1.08 -1.48
N VAL A 10 7.93 0.09 -2.07
CA VAL A 10 7.43 -1.30 -2.14
C VAL A 10 7.30 -1.91 -0.74
N TYR A 11 8.28 -1.69 0.13
CA TYR A 11 8.20 -2.16 1.51
C TYR A 11 7.01 -1.57 2.27
N ALA A 12 6.75 -0.27 2.13
CA ALA A 12 5.62 0.41 2.76
C ALA A 12 4.28 -0.16 2.27
N VAL A 13 4.19 -0.49 0.98
CA VAL A 13 3.02 -1.14 0.38
C VAL A 13 2.75 -2.50 1.03
N GLU A 14 3.75 -3.38 1.06
CA GLU A 14 3.59 -4.73 1.60
C GLU A 14 3.31 -4.73 3.11
N LYS A 15 3.98 -3.85 3.87
CA LYS A 15 3.69 -3.68 5.30
C LYS A 15 2.24 -3.24 5.52
N THR A 16 1.73 -2.31 4.71
CA THR A 16 0.35 -1.83 4.80
C THR A 16 -0.65 -2.95 4.54
N LYS A 17 -0.43 -3.80 3.52
CA LYS A 17 -1.29 -4.97 3.24
C LYS A 17 -1.36 -5.95 4.42
N ILE A 18 -0.21 -6.25 5.02
CA ILE A 18 -0.13 -7.18 6.16
C ILE A 18 -0.94 -6.63 7.35
N GLU A 19 -0.73 -5.36 7.69
CA GLU A 19 -1.45 -4.75 8.81
C GLU A 19 -2.95 -4.55 8.51
N ALA A 20 -3.30 -4.15 7.30
CA ALA A 20 -4.70 -4.03 6.87
C ALA A 20 -5.44 -5.38 7.03
N ARG A 21 -4.84 -6.47 6.53
CA ARG A 21 -5.40 -7.82 6.66
C ARG A 21 -5.57 -8.23 8.12
N ARG A 22 -4.59 -7.95 8.98
CA ARG A 22 -4.67 -8.25 10.43
C ARG A 22 -5.83 -7.51 11.11
N ASN A 23 -6.16 -6.32 10.62
CA ASN A 23 -7.20 -5.47 11.17
C ASN A 23 -8.55 -5.58 10.42
N GLY A 24 -8.72 -6.56 9.53
CA GLY A 24 -9.98 -6.79 8.82
C GLY A 24 -10.27 -5.77 7.70
N TYR A 25 -9.25 -5.09 7.19
CA TYR A 25 -9.36 -4.22 6.02
C TYR A 25 -8.98 -4.96 4.74
N SER A 26 -9.67 -4.63 3.66
CA SER A 26 -9.23 -4.91 2.29
C SER A 26 -8.42 -3.73 1.76
N VAL A 27 -7.45 -3.99 0.89
CA VAL A 27 -6.58 -2.97 0.28
C VAL A 27 -6.72 -3.02 -1.24
N THR A 28 -6.86 -1.85 -1.87
CA THR A 28 -6.71 -1.70 -3.32
C THR A 28 -5.54 -0.77 -3.65
N GLU A 29 -4.85 -1.06 -4.75
CA GLU A 29 -3.65 -0.34 -5.18
C GLU A 29 -3.90 0.43 -6.47
N GLN A 30 -3.31 1.62 -6.57
CA GLN A 30 -3.33 2.42 -7.78
C GLN A 30 -1.96 3.09 -7.97
N SER A 31 -1.27 2.75 -9.06
CA SER A 31 -0.10 3.50 -9.52
C SER A 31 -0.52 4.87 -10.03
N LEU A 32 0.22 5.91 -9.62
CA LEU A 32 0.02 7.29 -10.05
C LEU A 32 1.05 7.69 -11.11
N LYS A 33 0.76 8.79 -11.82
CA LYS A 33 1.59 9.27 -12.94
C LYS A 33 3.01 9.70 -12.52
N ASP A 34 3.19 10.05 -11.25
CA ASP A 34 4.46 10.46 -10.65
C ASP A 34 5.29 9.29 -10.11
N GLY A 35 4.85 8.04 -10.33
CA GLY A 35 5.52 6.86 -9.82
C GLY A 35 5.20 6.54 -8.36
N SER A 36 4.32 7.31 -7.70
CA SER A 36 3.81 6.94 -6.38
C SER A 36 2.72 5.86 -6.45
N ILE A 37 2.52 5.14 -5.34
CA ILE A 37 1.48 4.12 -5.20
C ILE A 37 0.49 4.60 -4.15
N LYS A 38 -0.78 4.71 -4.55
CA LYS A 38 -1.90 4.99 -3.64
C LYS A 38 -2.49 3.68 -3.15
N LEU A 39 -2.65 3.56 -1.84
CA LEU A 39 -3.38 2.46 -1.20
C LEU A 39 -4.69 2.98 -0.65
N SER A 40 -5.78 2.29 -0.95
CA SER A 40 -7.10 2.58 -0.37
C SER A 40 -7.55 1.41 0.50
N LEU A 41 -7.85 1.69 1.77
CA LEU A 41 -8.31 0.70 2.74
C LEU A 41 -9.83 0.77 2.86
N THR A 42 -10.48 -0.39 2.88
CA THR A 42 -11.93 -0.52 3.11
C THR A 42 -12.15 -1.52 4.23
N SER A 43 -12.85 -1.12 5.29
CA SER A 43 -13.22 -2.02 6.37
C SER A 43 -14.15 -3.09 5.82
N GLY A 44 -13.87 -4.36 6.08
CA GLY A 44 -14.79 -5.45 5.77
C GLY A 44 -16.03 -5.40 6.66
N ALA A 45 -16.95 -4.49 6.37
CA ALA A 45 -18.29 -4.43 6.93
C ALA A 45 -19.22 -3.68 5.96
N GLY A 46 -19.90 -4.44 5.09
CA GLY A 46 -20.94 -3.96 4.15
C GLY A 46 -20.61 -4.22 2.70
#